data_AF-A0A926TLA2-F1
#
_entry.id   AF-A0A926TLA2-F1
#
_cell.length_a   1.000
_cell.length_b   1.000
_cell.length_c   1.000
_cell.angle_alpha   90.00
_cell.angle_beta   90.00
_cell.angle_gamma   90.00
#
_symmetry.space_group_name_H-M   'P 1'
#
loop_
_entity.id
_entity.type
_entity.pdbx_description
1 polymer ?
#
loop_
_entity_poly.entity_id
_entity_poly.type
_entity_poly.pdbx_seq_one_letter_code
_entity_poly.pdbx_strand_id
1 'polypeptide(L)'
;MQASTQATTSLPACSTLPILRRNDQQKSPIENVKLLQQRLNKYGFSLKADGFFGAKTEQAVKDYQARYNEYTHTVVEDGIVGPITWKLLGFCVKG
;
A
#
# COMPACT_ATOMS: atom_id res chain seq x y z
N MET A 1 3.57 2.57 30.37
CA MET A 1 4.62 3.13 29.50
C MET A 1 4.78 2.17 28.34
N GLN A 2 4.11 2.40 27.20
CA GLN A 2 4.26 1.50 26.06
C GLN A 2 5.52 1.87 25.30
N ALA A 3 6.43 0.91 25.24
CA ALA A 3 7.78 1.03 24.75
C ALA A 3 7.81 1.33 23.25
N SER A 4 8.55 2.37 22.91
CA SER A 4 9.09 2.65 21.59
C SER A 4 9.94 1.47 21.12
N THR A 5 9.66 0.88 19.95
CA THR A 5 10.65 0.01 19.29
C THR A 5 10.39 -0.18 17.77
N GLN A 6 11.20 0.54 16.97
CA GLN A 6 11.96 0.13 15.75
C GLN A 6 11.17 -0.35 14.49
N ALA A 7 11.49 0.01 13.24
CA ALA A 7 12.83 0.23 12.67
C ALA A 7 12.84 1.03 11.35
N THR A 8 13.84 1.89 11.18
CA THR A 8 14.39 2.21 9.86
C THR A 8 15.19 0.99 9.37
N THR A 9 15.22 0.76 8.04
CA THR A 9 16.27 0.04 7.26
C THR A 9 15.88 -1.31 6.65
N SER A 10 15.91 -1.33 5.30
CA SER A 10 15.98 -2.46 4.37
C SER A 10 14.74 -3.33 4.20
N LEU A 11 14.17 -3.30 2.98
CA LEU A 11 13.16 -4.23 2.47
C LEU A 11 13.63 -5.68 2.64
N PRO A 12 13.00 -6.51 3.50
CA PRO A 12 13.22 -7.93 3.48
C PRO A 12 12.44 -8.52 2.30
N ALA A 13 13.11 -9.41 1.56
CA ALA A 13 12.51 -10.17 0.48
C ALA A 13 11.20 -10.86 0.95
N CYS A 14 10.12 -10.64 0.19
CA CYS A 14 8.86 -11.38 0.25
C CYS A 14 8.20 -11.49 1.64
N SER A 15 7.70 -10.38 2.19
CA SER A 15 6.91 -10.36 3.43
C SER A 15 5.40 -10.45 3.13
N THR A 16 4.65 -11.11 4.01
CA THR A 16 3.18 -11.23 3.95
C THR A 16 2.57 -9.86 4.24
N LEU A 17 2.35 -9.07 3.20
CA LEU A 17 1.85 -7.70 3.33
C LEU A 17 0.38 -7.70 3.77
N PRO A 18 0.04 -6.97 4.85
CA PRO A 18 -1.32 -6.87 5.32
C PRO A 18 -2.20 -6.08 4.34
N ILE A 19 -3.49 -6.30 4.44
CA ILE A 19 -4.49 -5.55 3.68
C ILE A 19 -4.53 -4.11 4.23
N LEU A 20 -4.26 -3.12 3.39
CA LEU A 20 -4.39 -1.70 3.76
C LEU A 20 -5.71 -1.14 3.26
N ARG A 21 -6.46 -0.42 4.11
CA ARG A 21 -7.69 0.26 3.72
C ARG A 21 -7.82 1.59 4.45
N ARG A 22 -8.52 2.54 3.83
CA ARG A 22 -8.90 3.80 4.50
C ARG A 22 -9.77 3.48 5.71
N ASN A 23 -9.53 4.19 6.81
CA ASN A 23 -10.26 4.05 8.08
C ASN A 23 -10.05 2.72 8.82
N ASP A 24 -9.05 1.92 8.42
CA ASP A 24 -8.59 0.83 9.27
C ASP A 24 -7.96 1.42 10.53
N GLN A 25 -8.65 1.32 11.67
CA GLN A 25 -8.25 1.93 12.94
C GLN A 25 -6.92 1.35 13.45
N GLN A 26 -5.80 1.82 12.90
CA GLN A 26 -4.43 1.61 13.39
C GLN A 26 -3.88 0.18 13.35
N LYS A 27 -4.47 -0.76 12.59
CA LYS A 27 -3.86 -2.09 12.43
C LYS A 27 -2.87 -2.19 11.27
N SER A 28 -2.96 -1.26 10.32
CA SER A 28 -2.03 -1.16 9.20
C SER A 28 -0.70 -0.55 9.67
N PRO A 29 0.45 -1.24 9.49
CA PRO A 29 1.75 -0.69 9.85
C PRO A 29 2.03 0.59 9.06
N ILE A 30 2.40 1.67 9.76
CA ILE A 30 2.71 2.98 9.17
C ILE A 30 3.77 2.83 8.05
N GLU A 31 4.73 1.93 8.23
CA GLU A 31 5.79 1.61 7.27
C GLU A 31 5.24 1.09 5.93
N ASN A 32 4.21 0.23 5.95
CA ASN A 32 3.61 -0.32 4.75
C ASN A 32 2.84 0.76 3.97
N VAL A 33 2.14 1.64 4.68
CA VAL A 33 1.46 2.77 4.04
C VAL A 33 2.47 3.75 3.43
N LYS A 34 3.60 4.01 4.10
CA LYS A 34 4.70 4.80 3.52
C LYS A 34 5.28 4.16 2.27
N LEU A 35 5.53 2.84 2.31
CA LEU A 35 6.03 2.08 1.17
C LEU A 35 5.07 2.17 -0.03
N LEU A 36 3.78 1.98 0.22
CA LEU A 36 2.73 2.17 -0.79
C LEU A 36 2.76 3.58 -1.38
N GLN A 37 2.75 4.62 -0.54
CA GLN A 37 2.76 6.01 -0.98
C GLN A 37 4.01 6.34 -1.80
N GLN A 38 5.19 5.87 -1.37
CA GLN A 38 6.43 5.99 -2.15
C GLN A 38 6.37 5.28 -3.49
N ARG A 39 5.75 4.09 -3.53
CA ARG A 39 5.61 3.31 -4.75
C ARG A 39 4.64 3.95 -5.72
N LEU A 40 3.48 4.40 -5.25
CA LEU A 40 2.53 5.21 -6.03
C LEU A 40 3.21 6.46 -6.58
N ASN A 41 4.09 7.11 -5.81
CA ASN A 41 4.83 8.26 -6.33
C ASN A 41 5.75 7.92 -7.51
N LYS A 42 6.33 6.72 -7.53
CA LYS A 42 7.09 6.25 -8.71
C LYS A 42 6.22 6.04 -9.94
N TYR A 43 4.93 5.77 -9.77
CA TYR A 43 3.96 5.67 -10.86
C TYR A 43 3.39 7.03 -11.30
N GLY A 44 3.87 8.13 -10.72
CA GLY A 44 3.46 9.50 -11.09
C GLY A 44 2.39 10.11 -10.17
N PHE A 45 2.00 9.44 -9.10
CA PHE A 45 1.17 10.06 -8.07
C PHE A 45 1.99 11.05 -7.24
N SER A 46 1.39 12.12 -6.73
CA SER A 46 2.08 13.09 -5.85
C SER A 46 1.49 13.04 -4.45
N LEU A 47 1.76 11.93 -3.76
CA LEU A 47 1.30 11.66 -2.40
C LEU A 47 2.40 11.95 -1.39
N LYS A 48 1.99 12.31 -0.17
CA LYS A 48 2.90 12.43 0.96
C LYS A 48 3.10 11.05 1.58
N ALA A 49 4.35 10.61 1.71
CA ALA A 49 4.72 9.34 2.34
C ALA A 49 4.75 9.46 3.88
N ASP A 50 3.65 9.90 4.47
CA ASP A 50 3.50 10.09 5.91
C ASP A 50 3.08 8.81 6.65
N GLY A 51 2.64 7.79 5.91
CA GLY A 51 2.14 6.53 6.47
C GLY A 51 0.68 6.59 6.91
N PHE A 52 -0.04 7.64 6.53
CA PHE A 52 -1.45 7.81 6.76
C PHE A 52 -2.27 7.48 5.52
N PHE A 53 -3.12 6.45 5.60
CA PHE A 53 -4.00 6.07 4.51
C PHE A 53 -5.24 7.00 4.48
N GLY A 54 -5.03 8.22 4.00
CA GLY A 54 -6.07 9.22 3.84
C GLY A 54 -6.82 9.10 2.50
N ALA A 55 -7.80 9.99 2.29
CA ALA A 55 -8.59 10.04 1.05
C ALA A 55 -7.73 10.19 -0.22
N LYS A 56 -6.63 10.96 -0.14
CA LYS A 56 -5.70 11.13 -1.27
C LYS A 56 -4.98 9.84 -1.63
N THR A 57 -4.51 9.10 -0.62
CA THR A 57 -3.87 7.79 -0.84
C THR A 57 -4.86 6.78 -1.36
N GLU A 58 -6.08 6.74 -0.80
CA GLU A 58 -7.16 5.90 -1.31
C GLU A 58 -7.47 6.18 -2.78
N GLN A 59 -7.61 7.46 -3.16
CA GLN A 59 -7.88 7.83 -4.54
C GLN A 59 -6.77 7.35 -5.49
N ALA A 60 -5.51 7.57 -5.12
CA ALA A 60 -4.38 7.10 -5.92
C ALA A 60 -4.29 5.58 -6.01
N VAL A 61 -4.65 4.86 -4.94
CA VAL A 61 -4.77 3.40 -4.97
C VAL A 61 -5.88 2.98 -5.92
N LYS A 62 -7.05 3.61 -5.86
CA LYS A 62 -8.18 3.33 -6.76
C LYS A 62 -7.81 3.60 -8.22
N ASP A 63 -7.19 4.74 -8.51
CA ASP A 63 -6.76 5.09 -9.87
C ASP A 63 -5.73 4.07 -10.39
N TYR A 64 -4.81 3.63 -9.52
CA TYR A 64 -3.84 2.58 -9.87
C TYR A 64 -4.53 1.23 -10.10
N GLN A 65 -5.42 0.81 -9.19
CA GLN A 65 -6.21 -0.41 -9.32
C GLN A 65 -7.06 -0.40 -10.58
N ALA A 66 -7.72 0.71 -10.91
CA ALA A 66 -8.54 0.91 -12.10
C ALA A 66 -7.73 0.72 -13.37
N ARG A 67 -6.56 1.36 -13.46
CA ARG A 67 -5.63 1.17 -14.57
C ARG A 67 -5.28 -0.30 -14.77
N TYR A 68 -4.93 -1.01 -13.70
CA TYR A 68 -4.59 -2.43 -13.82
C TYR A 68 -5.80 -3.32 -14.05
N ASN A 69 -6.98 -2.97 -13.52
CA ASN A 69 -8.22 -3.68 -13.78
C ASN A 69 -8.58 -3.62 -15.26
N GLU A 70 -8.36 -2.49 -15.93
CA GLU A 70 -8.52 -2.37 -17.39
C GLU A 70 -7.62 -3.36 -18.15
N TYR A 71 -6.42 -3.65 -17.64
CA TYR A 71 -5.50 -4.59 -18.28
C TYR A 71 -5.73 -6.07 -17.92
N THR A 72 -6.08 -6.38 -16.66
CA THR A 72 -6.12 -7.76 -16.16
C THR A 72 -7.51 -8.26 -15.76
N HIS A 73 -8.48 -7.37 -15.62
CA HIS A 73 -9.85 -7.65 -15.17
C HIS A 73 -9.93 -8.43 -13.83
N THR A 74 -8.85 -8.45 -13.05
CA THR A 74 -8.73 -9.25 -11.82
C THR A 74 -8.66 -8.40 -10.55
N VAL A 75 -8.74 -7.07 -10.69
CA VAL A 75 -8.43 -6.13 -9.62
C VAL A 75 -9.68 -5.33 -9.30
N VAL A 76 -10.06 -5.30 -8.04
CA VAL A 76 -11.21 -4.50 -7.60
C VAL A 76 -10.74 -3.07 -7.31
N GLU A 77 -11.52 -2.09 -7.76
CA GLU A 77 -11.29 -0.64 -7.56
C GLU A 77 -11.81 -0.17 -6.18
N ASP A 78 -11.58 -0.98 -5.16
CA ASP A 78 -12.11 -0.79 -3.81
C ASP A 78 -11.29 0.21 -2.98
N GLY A 79 -10.10 0.59 -3.44
CA GLY A 79 -9.15 1.39 -2.68
C GLY A 79 -8.48 0.59 -1.55
N ILE A 80 -8.54 -0.73 -1.61
CA ILE A 80 -7.98 -1.66 -0.62
C ILE A 80 -6.73 -2.32 -1.19
N VAL A 81 -5.58 -2.11 -0.55
CA VAL A 81 -4.32 -2.71 -0.98
C VAL A 81 -4.19 -4.10 -0.39
N GLY A 82 -4.70 -5.09 -1.11
CA GLY A 82 -4.53 -6.51 -0.82
C GLY A 82 -3.33 -7.14 -1.53
N PRO A 83 -3.13 -8.47 -1.38
CA PRO A 83 -2.01 -9.21 -1.98
C PRO A 83 -1.90 -9.04 -3.51
N ILE A 84 -3.04 -8.94 -4.20
CA ILE A 84 -3.09 -8.71 -5.65
C ILE A 84 -2.50 -7.32 -5.96
N THR A 85 -3.01 -6.27 -5.32
CA THR A 85 -2.51 -4.90 -5.50
C THR A 85 -1.03 -4.77 -5.13
N TRP A 86 -0.59 -5.44 -4.07
CA TRP A 86 0.83 -5.51 -3.70
C TRP A 86 1.69 -6.14 -4.78
N LYS A 87 1.25 -7.25 -5.38
CA LYS A 87 1.94 -7.87 -6.52
C LYS A 87 2.03 -6.92 -7.72
N LEU A 88 0.96 -6.18 -8.02
CA LEU A 88 0.95 -5.21 -9.12
C LEU A 88 1.97 -4.08 -8.93
N LEU A 89 2.08 -3.60 -7.70
CA LEU A 89 3.07 -2.60 -7.29
C LEU A 89 4.52 -3.13 -7.37
N GLY A 90 4.71 -4.42 -7.64
CA GLY A 90 5.99 -5.10 -7.78
C GLY A 90 6.55 -5.61 -6.45
N PHE A 91 5.71 -5.78 -5.43
CA PHE A 91 6.12 -6.42 -4.18
C PHE A 91 5.96 -7.94 -4.27
N CYS A 92 6.94 -8.66 -3.74
CA CYS A 92 6.84 -10.10 -3.56
C CYS A 92 5.92 -10.38 -2.37
N VAL A 93 4.84 -11.13 -2.59
CA VAL A 93 3.90 -11.54 -1.53
C VAL A 93 3.88 -13.07 -1.49
N LYS A 94 4.33 -13.66 -0.37
CA LYS A 94 4.20 -15.10 -0.12
C LYS A 94 2.78 -15.39 0.37
N GLY A 95 2.08 -16.25 -0.38
CA GLY A 95 0.78 -16.82 0.00
C GLY A 95 0.95 -17.94 1.01
#